data_AF-A0A645E3L5-F1
#
_entry.id   AF-A0A645E3L5-F1
#
_cell.length_a   1.000
_cell.length_b   1.000
_cell.length_c   1.000
_cell.angle_alpha   90.00
_cell.angle_beta   90.00
_cell.angle_gamma   90.00
#
_symmetry.space_group_name_H-M   'P 1'
#
loop_
_entity.id
_entity.type
_entity.pdbx_description
1 polymer ?
#
loop_
_entity_poly.entity_id
_entity_poly.type
_entity_poly.pdbx_seq_one_letter_code
_entity_poly.pdbx_strand_id
1 'polypeptide(L)'
;MAPHSGVYVVEIYVKNKLSNKEFDNKKEARIPVHQALPITNTTIKCSDSQIEINKPIIVTVKNEGGKDVIYEFYLMEEDEWFKVQNYSKKNYYSFVPFKKGKYRILALCKSSYRKCAYEDYDILEFII
;
A
#
# COMPACT_ATOMS: atom_id res chain seq x y z
N MET A 1 8.47 1.20 26.85
CA MET A 1 8.77 1.52 25.43
C MET A 1 8.38 0.32 24.58
N ALA A 2 7.48 0.49 23.61
CA ALA A 2 7.17 -0.55 22.64
C ALA A 2 8.37 -0.73 21.67
N PRO A 3 8.66 -1.94 21.17
CA PRO A 3 9.72 -2.14 20.20
C PRO A 3 9.39 -1.37 18.90
N HIS A 4 10.38 -0.64 18.39
CA HIS A 4 10.30 0.04 17.09
C HIS A 4 10.30 -1.02 15.98
N SER A 5 9.67 -0.73 14.83
CA SER A 5 9.78 -1.66 13.70
C SER A 5 11.24 -1.81 13.24
N GLY A 6 11.63 -3.02 12.88
CA GLY A 6 12.98 -3.32 12.45
C GLY A 6 13.25 -4.82 12.49
N VAL A 7 14.44 -5.22 12.10
CA VAL A 7 14.90 -6.60 12.30
C VAL A 7 15.68 -6.63 13.61
N TYR A 8 15.12 -7.31 14.60
CA TYR A 8 15.82 -7.59 15.84
C TYR A 8 16.69 -8.83 15.67
N VAL A 9 17.93 -8.74 16.13
CA VAL A 9 18.88 -9.84 16.11
C VAL A 9 19.11 -10.28 17.54
N VAL A 10 18.74 -11.53 17.83
CA VAL A 10 19.02 -12.18 19.12
C VAL A 10 20.20 -13.12 18.91
N GLU A 11 21.31 -12.81 19.57
CA GLU A 11 22.51 -13.63 19.54
C GLU A 11 22.61 -14.45 20.83
N ILE A 12 22.75 -15.77 20.67
CA ILE A 12 22.83 -16.72 21.76
C ILE A 12 24.26 -17.25 21.80
N TYR A 13 24.98 -16.93 22.88
CA TYR A 13 26.33 -17.38 23.15
C TYR A 13 26.30 -18.53 24.15
N VAL A 14 26.94 -19.65 23.80
CA VAL A 14 27.06 -20.82 24.68
C VAL A 14 28.51 -21.01 25.05
N LYS A 15 28.79 -21.14 26.34
CA LYS A 15 30.13 -21.40 26.87
C LYS A 15 30.08 -22.57 27.84
N ASN A 16 30.89 -23.58 27.58
CA ASN A 16 31.22 -24.63 28.50
C ASN A 16 32.06 -24.04 29.64
N LYS A 17 31.73 -24.40 30.88
CA LYS A 17 32.40 -23.91 32.09
C LYS A 17 33.91 -24.17 32.10
N LEU A 18 34.37 -25.23 31.44
CA LEU A 18 35.79 -25.59 31.36
C LEU A 18 36.52 -24.90 30.20
N SER A 19 35.81 -24.13 29.36
CA SER A 19 36.40 -23.47 28.20
C SER A 19 37.07 -22.15 28.57
N ASN A 20 38.26 -21.96 28.01
CA ASN A 20 39.01 -20.70 28.12
C ASN A 20 38.64 -19.69 27.01
N LYS A 21 37.71 -20.03 26.11
CA LYS A 21 37.22 -19.12 25.04
C LYS A 21 36.19 -18.12 25.58
N GLU A 22 35.92 -17.03 24.85
CA GLU A 22 34.82 -16.11 25.18
C GLU A 22 33.44 -16.79 25.04
N PHE A 23 33.28 -17.63 24.00
CA PHE A 23 32.17 -18.54 23.82
C PHE A 23 32.65 -19.76 23.03
N ASP A 24 31.96 -20.89 23.18
CA ASP A 24 32.21 -22.12 22.42
C ASP A 24 31.32 -22.24 21.19
N ASN A 25 30.12 -21.65 21.26
CA ASN A 25 29.24 -21.58 20.12
C ASN A 25 28.39 -20.30 20.13
N LYS A 26 27.99 -19.88 18.93
CA LYS A 26 27.12 -18.73 18.69
C LYS A 26 25.98 -19.17 17.78
N LYS A 27 24.76 -18.78 18.12
CA LYS A 27 23.58 -18.89 17.25
C LYS A 27 22.89 -17.54 17.13
N GLU A 28 22.31 -17.27 15.98
CA GLU A 28 21.59 -16.03 15.71
C GLU A 28 20.13 -16.34 15.37
N ALA A 29 19.20 -15.55 15.90
CA ALA A 29 17.80 -15.53 15.50
C ALA A 29 17.42 -14.12 15.04
N ARG A 30 16.83 -14.01 13.85
CA ARG A 30 16.36 -12.75 13.27
C ARG A 30 14.84 -12.66 13.39
N ILE A 31 14.36 -11.60 14.02
CA ILE A 31 12.94 -11.36 14.29
C ILE A 31 12.53 -10.07 13.59
N PRO A 32 11.86 -10.14 12.43
CA PRO A 32 11.29 -8.96 11.80
C PRO A 32 10.07 -8.49 12.63
N VAL A 33 10.11 -7.24 13.06
CA VAL A 33 9.01 -6.56 13.75
C VAL A 33 8.47 -5.49 12.81
N HIS A 34 7.23 -5.66 12.36
CA HIS A 34 6.58 -4.74 11.44
C HIS A 34 5.87 -3.60 12.19
N GLN A 35 5.88 -2.41 11.60
CA GLN A 35 5.24 -1.22 12.18
C GLN A 35 3.71 -1.27 12.07
N ALA A 36 3.21 -1.99 11.06
CA ALA A 36 1.80 -2.32 10.84
C ALA A 36 1.72 -3.58 9.99
N LEU A 37 0.54 -4.20 9.96
CA LEU A 37 0.22 -5.23 8.97
C LEU A 37 0.35 -4.65 7.55
N PRO A 38 0.74 -5.46 6.55
CA PRO A 38 0.75 -5.02 5.16
C PRO A 38 -0.66 -4.59 4.73
N ILE A 39 -0.73 -3.68 3.75
CA ILE A 39 -2.00 -3.35 3.11
C ILE A 39 -2.47 -4.55 2.28
N THR A 40 -3.76 -4.88 2.40
CA THR A 40 -4.43 -5.95 1.64
C THR A 40 -5.89 -5.56 1.35
N ASN A 41 -6.55 -6.32 0.48
CA ASN A 41 -7.98 -6.16 0.17
C ASN A 41 -8.33 -4.74 -0.30
N THR A 42 -7.43 -4.12 -1.07
CA THR A 42 -7.69 -2.82 -1.69
C THR A 42 -8.83 -2.94 -2.68
N THR A 43 -9.82 -2.07 -2.56
CA THR A 43 -10.99 -2.00 -3.44
C THR A 43 -11.37 -0.56 -3.74
N ILE A 44 -11.59 -0.25 -5.01
CA ILE A 44 -12.16 1.02 -5.47
C ILE A 44 -13.68 0.87 -5.54
N LYS A 45 -14.40 1.84 -4.97
CA LYS A 45 -15.86 1.95 -5.04
C LYS A 45 -16.25 3.24 -5.73
N CYS A 46 -17.14 3.15 -6.71
CA CYS A 46 -17.83 4.30 -7.27
C CYS A 46 -19.06 4.60 -6.41
N SER A 47 -19.32 5.88 -6.10
CA SER A 47 -20.55 6.28 -5.39
C SER A 47 -21.80 6.18 -6.27
N ASP A 48 -21.63 6.30 -7.58
CA ASP A 48 -22.73 6.49 -8.51
C ASP A 48 -23.18 5.16 -9.11
N SER A 49 -24.49 4.91 -9.07
CA SER A 49 -25.12 3.73 -9.67
C SER A 49 -25.22 3.80 -11.19
N GLN A 50 -25.20 5.00 -11.75
CA GLN A 50 -25.23 5.26 -13.18
C GLN A 50 -24.18 6.31 -13.53
N ILE A 51 -23.38 6.01 -14.54
CA ILE A 51 -22.27 6.83 -14.98
C ILE A 51 -22.64 7.48 -16.31
N GLU A 52 -22.45 8.79 -16.41
CA GLU A 52 -22.82 9.58 -17.59
C GLU A 52 -21.74 10.60 -17.94
N ILE A 53 -21.64 10.93 -19.23
CA ILE A 53 -20.81 12.04 -19.69
C ILE A 53 -21.25 13.37 -19.06
N ASN A 54 -20.30 14.27 -18.86
CA ASN A 54 -20.49 15.61 -18.29
C ASN A 54 -21.03 15.63 -16.84
N LYS A 55 -21.06 14.49 -16.15
CA LYS A 55 -21.36 14.41 -14.71
C LYS A 55 -20.10 14.04 -13.92
N PRO A 56 -19.89 14.61 -12.73
CA PRO A 56 -18.77 14.23 -11.88
C PRO A 56 -18.97 12.80 -11.38
N ILE A 57 -17.89 12.01 -11.45
CA ILE A 57 -17.80 10.67 -10.89
C ILE A 57 -16.84 10.74 -9.72
N ILE A 58 -17.23 10.16 -8.58
CA ILE A 58 -16.37 10.07 -7.40
C ILE A 58 -16.07 8.60 -7.11
N VAL A 59 -14.78 8.28 -7.04
CA VAL A 59 -14.28 6.97 -6.63
C VAL A 59 -13.56 7.08 -5.30
N THR A 60 -13.76 6.09 -4.44
CA THR A 60 -13.16 6.01 -3.11
C THR A 60 -12.53 4.65 -2.89
N VAL A 61 -11.37 4.61 -2.26
CA VAL A 61 -10.60 3.40 -1.97
C VAL A 61 -10.84 2.97 -0.53
N LYS A 62 -11.01 1.66 -0.34
CA LYS A 62 -10.97 0.99 0.96
C LYS A 62 -9.91 -0.11 0.92
N ASN A 63 -9.23 -0.32 2.04
CA ASN A 63 -8.25 -1.38 2.20
C ASN A 63 -8.22 -1.84 3.67
N GLU A 64 -7.56 -2.96 3.93
CA GLU A 64 -7.26 -3.46 5.26
C GLU A 64 -5.76 -3.29 5.57
N GLY A 65 -5.41 -3.23 6.86
CA GLY A 65 -4.03 -3.07 7.30
C GLY A 65 -3.41 -1.71 6.95
N GLY A 66 -2.08 -1.67 6.95
CA GLY A 66 -1.30 -0.45 6.76
C GLY A 66 -1.31 0.49 7.97
N LYS A 67 -0.50 1.55 7.87
CA LYS A 67 -0.49 2.67 8.82
C LYS A 67 -0.20 3.96 8.09
N ASP A 68 -1.00 5.00 8.39
CA ASP A 68 -0.96 6.27 7.69
C ASP A 68 -0.93 6.07 6.16
N VAL A 69 -1.94 5.34 5.66
CA VAL A 69 -2.03 4.96 4.25
C VAL A 69 -2.16 6.19 3.36
N ILE A 70 -1.43 6.18 2.25
CA ILE A 70 -1.43 7.19 1.20
C ILE A 70 -1.74 6.54 -0.14
N TYR A 71 -2.36 7.32 -1.02
CA TYR A 71 -2.96 6.86 -2.27
C TYR A 71 -2.48 7.70 -3.46
N GLU A 72 -2.09 7.04 -4.54
CA GLU A 72 -1.79 7.62 -5.85
C GLU A 72 -2.82 7.11 -6.86
N PHE A 73 -3.37 8.00 -7.69
CA PHE A 73 -4.39 7.64 -8.68
C PHE A 73 -3.91 7.88 -10.11
N TYR A 74 -4.29 6.96 -10.98
CA TYR A 74 -4.14 7.08 -12.42
C TYR A 74 -5.51 6.90 -13.09
N LEU A 75 -5.75 7.69 -14.14
CA LEU A 75 -6.92 7.60 -15.02
C LEU A 75 -6.45 7.12 -16.39
N MET A 76 -7.09 6.09 -16.93
CA MET A 76 -6.99 5.73 -18.33
C MET A 76 -8.17 6.34 -19.09
N GLU A 77 -7.87 7.10 -20.13
CA GLU A 77 -8.80 7.58 -21.14
C GLU A 77 -8.13 7.45 -22.52
N GLU A 78 -8.87 7.01 -23.54
CA GLU A 78 -8.33 6.83 -24.91
C GLU A 78 -7.07 5.94 -24.95
N ASP A 79 -7.04 4.87 -24.15
CA ASP A 79 -5.93 3.91 -24.00
C ASP A 79 -4.61 4.51 -23.46
N GLU A 80 -4.62 5.75 -22.97
CA GLU A 80 -3.47 6.42 -22.34
C GLU A 80 -3.66 6.57 -20.82
N TRP A 81 -2.60 6.33 -20.05
CA TRP A 81 -2.61 6.48 -18.59
C TRP A 81 -2.08 7.86 -18.15
N PHE A 82 -2.87 8.55 -17.34
CA PHE A 82 -2.53 9.83 -16.75
C PHE A 82 -2.41 9.70 -15.23
N LYS A 83 -1.31 10.18 -14.65
CA LYS A 83 -1.23 10.36 -13.20
C LYS A 83 -2.06 11.58 -12.82
N VAL A 84 -3.14 11.36 -12.08
CA VAL A 84 -4.12 12.40 -11.75
C VAL A 84 -4.07 12.84 -10.29
N GLN A 85 -3.46 12.03 -9.43
CA GLN A 85 -3.21 12.39 -8.03
C GLN A 85 -1.93 11.74 -7.54
N ASN A 86 -0.94 12.55 -7.13
CA ASN A 86 0.25 12.06 -6.42
C ASN A 86 -0.12 11.48 -5.05
N TYR A 87 0.74 10.63 -4.50
CA TYR A 87 0.60 10.08 -3.16
C TYR A 87 0.17 11.12 -2.11
N SER A 88 -1.01 10.93 -1.53
CA SER A 88 -1.54 11.77 -0.46
C SER A 88 -2.48 10.98 0.45
N LYS A 89 -2.92 11.56 1.58
CA LYS A 89 -3.92 10.93 2.46
C LYS A 89 -5.34 10.89 1.86
N LYS A 90 -5.57 11.51 0.69
CA LYS A 90 -6.88 11.49 0.02
C LYS A 90 -7.10 10.13 -0.62
N ASN A 91 -7.98 9.33 -0.03
CA ASN A 91 -8.38 8.01 -0.52
C ASN A 91 -9.46 8.06 -1.59
N TYR A 92 -9.71 9.22 -2.19
CA TYR A 92 -10.74 9.40 -3.21
C TYR A 92 -10.20 10.25 -4.35
N TYR A 93 -10.81 10.09 -5.52
CA TYR A 93 -10.55 10.91 -6.69
C TYR A 93 -11.87 11.21 -7.40
N SER A 94 -11.95 12.38 -8.02
CA SER A 94 -13.14 12.82 -8.76
C SER A 94 -12.76 13.32 -10.14
N PHE A 95 -13.49 12.90 -11.17
CA PHE A 95 -13.29 13.35 -12.54
C PHE A 95 -14.61 13.51 -13.28
N VAL A 96 -14.58 14.23 -14.41
CA VAL A 96 -15.73 14.41 -15.30
C VAL A 96 -15.34 13.85 -16.67
N PRO A 97 -15.97 12.78 -17.15
CA PRO A 97 -15.74 12.26 -18.50
C PRO A 97 -16.48 13.12 -19.52
N PHE A 98 -15.79 13.55 -20.57
CA PHE A 98 -16.38 14.38 -21.62
C PHE A 98 -16.77 13.58 -22.87
N LYS A 99 -16.33 12.32 -22.97
CA LYS A 99 -16.60 11.43 -24.09
C LYS A 99 -17.12 10.10 -23.59
N LYS A 100 -17.83 9.41 -24.49
CA LYS A 100 -18.17 8.00 -24.28
C LYS A 100 -16.97 7.15 -24.57
N GLY A 101 -16.84 6.05 -23.84
CA GLY A 101 -15.73 5.13 -24.03
C GLY A 101 -15.39 4.35 -22.77
N LYS A 102 -14.25 3.67 -22.86
CA LYS A 102 -13.69 2.87 -21.79
C LYS A 102 -12.78 3.74 -20.93
N TYR A 103 -13.06 3.74 -19.63
CA TYR A 103 -12.24 4.42 -18.64
C TYR A 103 -11.74 3.40 -17.62
N ARG A 104 -10.53 3.61 -17.11
CA ARG A 104 -10.03 2.84 -15.95
C ARG A 104 -9.46 3.77 -14.89
N ILE A 105 -9.72 3.46 -13.64
CA ILE A 105 -9.04 4.08 -12.51
C ILE A 105 -8.14 3.03 -11.88
N LEU A 106 -6.85 3.35 -11.74
CA LEU A 106 -5.92 2.60 -10.91
C LEU A 106 -5.66 3.39 -9.64
N ALA A 107 -5.80 2.72 -8.49
CA ALA A 107 -5.41 3.26 -7.20
C ALA A 107 -4.28 2.43 -6.61
N LEU A 108 -3.15 3.08 -6.33
CA LEU A 108 -2.02 2.48 -5.64
C LEU A 108 -2.01 2.91 -4.18
N CYS A 109 -1.81 1.96 -3.26
CA CYS A 109 -1.85 2.20 -1.82
C CYS A 109 -0.53 1.81 -1.18
N LYS A 110 -0.02 2.61 -0.25
CA LYS A 110 1.07 2.21 0.65
C LYS A 110 0.99 2.92 1.99
N SER A 111 1.56 2.31 3.01
CA SER A 111 1.82 3.00 4.28
C SER A 111 2.87 4.08 4.04
N SER A 112 2.65 5.28 4.58
CA SER A 112 3.53 6.44 4.33
C SER A 112 5.00 6.23 4.67
N TYR A 113 5.31 5.33 5.62
CA TYR A 113 6.68 5.02 6.04
C TYR A 113 7.38 3.97 5.16
N ARG A 114 6.65 3.25 4.29
CA ARG A 114 7.26 2.22 3.44
C ARG A 114 7.95 2.82 2.23
N LYS A 115 9.21 2.41 2.03
CA LYS A 115 10.02 2.74 0.86
C LYS A 115 9.79 1.74 -0.28
N CYS A 116 8.55 1.67 -0.75
CA CYS A 116 8.16 0.88 -1.93
C CYS A 116 7.32 1.73 -2.90
N ALA A 117 7.14 1.23 -4.12
CA ALA A 117 6.27 1.86 -5.11
C ALA A 117 4.82 1.87 -4.62
N TYR A 118 4.30 0.71 -4.22
CA TYR A 118 3.01 0.48 -3.59
C TYR A 118 3.07 -0.81 -2.73
N GLU A 119 2.10 -1.04 -1.85
CA GLU A 119 1.89 -2.30 -1.13
C GLU A 119 0.79 -3.14 -1.78
N ASP A 120 -0.30 -2.49 -2.17
CA ASP A 120 -1.46 -3.11 -2.80
C ASP A 120 -2.12 -2.10 -3.76
N TYR A 121 -3.00 -2.59 -4.63
CA TYR A 121 -3.68 -1.77 -5.63
C TYR A 121 -5.02 -2.36 -6.03
N ASP A 122 -5.83 -1.56 -6.70
CA ASP A 122 -7.01 -2.05 -7.40
C ASP A 122 -7.23 -1.24 -8.69
N ILE A 123 -7.96 -1.85 -9.64
CA ILE A 123 -8.35 -1.22 -10.90
C ILE A 123 -9.85 -1.34 -11.07
N LEU A 124 -10.52 -0.20 -11.24
CA LEU A 124 -11.93 -0.14 -11.58
C LEU A 124 -12.09 0.29 -13.04
N GLU A 125 -12.86 -0.49 -13.80
CA GLU A 125 -13.17 -0.21 -15.19
C GLU A 125 -14.61 0.27 -15.34
N PHE A 126 -14.81 1.30 -16.17
CA PHE A 126 -16.11 1.83 -16.53
C PHE A 126 -16.27 1.83 -18.05
N ILE A 127 -17.51 1.63 -18.49
CA ILE A 127 -17.93 1.89 -19.86
C ILE A 127 -18.98 3.01 -19.76
N ILE A 128 -18.68 4.16 -20.35
CA ILE A 128 -19.47 5.40 -20.30
C ILE A 128 -20.07 5.70 -21.67
#